data_AF-A0A3E1NNX6-F1
#
_entry.id   AF-A0A3E1NNX6-F1
#
_cell.length_a   1.000
_cell.length_b   1.000
_cell.length_c   1.000
_cell.angle_alpha   90.00
_cell.angle_beta   90.00
_cell.angle_gamma   90.00
#
_symmetry.space_group_name_H-M   'P 1'
#
loop_
_entity.id
_entity.type
_entity.pdbx_description
1 polymer ?
#
loop_
_entity_poly.entity_id
_entity_poly.type
_entity_poly.pdbx_seq_one_letter_code
_entity_poly.pdbx_strand_id
1 'polypeptide(L)' 'MEQDYKEKQRKSYTLMRTIYDAGMGLLILGMGIVLFFGSKKIPQIAALDPLMRNMLGGMFVLYGGFRLYRGIKRQY' A
#
# COMPACT_ATOMS: atom_id res chain seq x y z
N MET A 1 -30.84 0.00 -22.96
CA MET A 1 -30.60 1.16 -22.06
C MET A 1 -30.33 0.74 -20.62
N GLU A 2 -31.04 -0.25 -20.04
CA GLU A 2 -30.83 -0.69 -18.65
C GLU A 2 -29.58 -1.57 -18.40
N GLN A 3 -29.14 -2.37 -19.38
CA GLN A 3 -27.93 -3.20 -19.25
C GLN A 3 -26.65 -2.34 -19.20
N ASP A 4 -26.59 -1.30 -20.02
CA ASP A 4 -25.46 -0.35 -20.10
C ASP A 4 -25.22 0.37 -18.75
N TYR A 5 -26.32 0.77 -18.07
CA TYR A 5 -26.25 1.38 -16.73
C TYR A 5 -25.73 0.41 -15.66
N LYS A 6 -26.11 -0.86 -15.71
CA LYS A 6 -25.60 -1.89 -14.77
C LYS A 6 -24.14 -2.24 -15.03
N GLU A 7 -23.70 -2.26 -16.29
CA GLU A 7 -22.29 -2.47 -16.64
C GLU A 7 -21.41 -1.30 -16.20
N LYS A 8 -21.87 -0.06 -16.39
CA LYS A 8 -21.13 1.13 -15.95
C LYS A 8 -20.97 1.18 -14.42
N GLN A 9 -22.01 0.81 -13.66
CA GLN A 9 -21.93 0.69 -12.22
C GLN A 9 -20.98 -0.43 -11.78
N ARG A 10 -21.01 -1.61 -12.42
CA ARG A 10 -20.08 -2.70 -12.13
C ARG A 10 -18.63 -2.32 -12.42
N LYS A 11 -18.37 -1.62 -13.53
CA LYS A 11 -17.04 -1.10 -13.85
C LYS A 11 -16.53 -0.13 -12.80
N SER A 12 -17.34 0.87 -12.41
CA SER A 12 -16.96 1.82 -11.35
C SER A 12 -16.72 1.14 -10.00
N TYR A 13 -17.54 0.16 -9.62
CA TYR A 13 -17.38 -0.56 -8.36
C TYR A 13 -16.11 -1.42 -8.35
N THR A 14 -15.77 -2.03 -9.49
CA THR A 14 -14.55 -2.83 -9.65
C THR A 14 -13.30 -1.94 -9.65
N LEU A 15 -13.36 -0.76 -10.28
CA LEU A 15 -12.31 0.26 -10.23
C LEU A 15 -12.08 0.78 -8.81
N MET A 16 -13.15 1.15 -8.10
CA MET A 16 -13.09 1.58 -6.69
C MET A 16 -12.41 0.54 -5.81
N ARG A 17 -12.81 -0.74 -5.94
CA ARG A 17 -12.23 -1.84 -5.17
C ARG A 17 -10.75 -2.06 -5.48
N THR A 18 -10.37 -1.90 -6.75
CA THR A 18 -8.98 -2.04 -7.19
C THR A 18 -8.11 -0.89 -6.69
N ILE A 19 -8.61 0.34 -6.74
CA ILE A 19 -7.92 1.53 -6.17
C ILE A 19 -7.79 1.39 -4.66
N TYR A 20 -8.79 0.83 -3.97
CA TYR A 20 -8.71 0.57 -2.54
C TYR A 20 -7.62 -0.45 -2.19
N ASP A 21 -7.54 -1.57 -2.93
CA ASP A 21 -6.50 -2.59 -2.74
C ASP A 21 -5.10 -2.07 -3.08
N ALA A 22 -4.97 -1.30 -4.16
CA ALA A 22 -3.70 -0.67 -4.56
C ALA A 22 -3.28 0.45 -3.58
N GLY A 23 -4.24 1.27 -3.15
CA GLY A 23 -4.04 2.36 -2.18
C GLY A 23 -3.63 1.84 -0.81
N MET A 24 -4.28 0.77 -0.31
CA MET A 24 -3.85 0.10 0.92
C MET A 24 -2.43 -0.46 0.81
N GLY A 25 -2.06 -1.02 -0.35
CA GLY A 25 -0.67 -1.42 -0.61
C GLY A 25 0.31 -0.26 -0.55
N LEU A 26 -0.04 0.88 -1.18
CA LEU A 26 0.76 2.11 -1.19
C LEU A 26 0.94 2.70 0.22
N LEU A 27 -0.12 2.70 1.04
CA LEU A 27 -0.08 3.18 2.43
C LEU A 27 0.86 2.33 3.29
N ILE A 28 0.80 1.00 3.16
CA ILE A 28 1.68 0.08 3.87
C ILE A 28 3.14 0.28 3.44
N LEU A 29 3.38 0.44 2.14
CA LEU A 29 4.71 0.70 1.59
C LEU A 29 5.24 2.06 2.08
N GLY A 30 4.40 3.09 2.08
CA GLY A 30 4.70 4.41 2.62
C GLY A 30 5.08 4.38 4.10
N MET A 31 4.34 3.62 4.93
CA MET A 31 4.71 3.42 6.33
C MET A 31 6.06 2.72 6.49
N GLY A 32 6.36 1.71 5.67
CA GLY A 32 7.66 1.04 5.67
C GLY A 32 8.81 1.99 5.34
N ILE A 33 8.64 2.84 4.32
CA ILE A 33 9.63 3.86 3.94
C ILE A 33 9.80 4.89 5.06
N VAL A 34 8.69 5.36 5.66
CA VAL A 34 8.72 6.32 6.77
C VAL A 34 9.39 5.71 8.00
N LEU A 35 9.22 4.42 8.30
CA LEU A 35 9.96 3.76 9.39
C LEU A 35 11.47 3.67 9.10
N PHE A 36 11.84 3.50 7.83
CA PHE A 36 13.24 3.41 7.43
C PHE A 36 13.94 4.78 7.45
N PHE A 37 13.31 5.81 6.89
CA PHE A 37 13.85 7.18 6.79
C PHE A 37 13.55 8.07 8.00
N GLY A 38 12.44 7.82 8.69
CA GLY A 38 11.96 8.60 9.83
C GLY A 38 12.82 8.46 11.08
N SER A 39 13.66 7.44 11.16
CA SER A 39 14.61 7.31 12.26
C SER A 39 15.63 8.42 12.39
N LYS A 40 15.90 9.15 11.30
CA LYS A 40 16.82 10.29 11.34
C LYS A 40 16.14 11.56 11.83
N LYS A 41 14.80 11.61 11.82
CA LYS A 41 14.02 12.82 12.13
C LYS A 41 13.08 12.67 13.33
N ILE A 42 12.72 11.45 13.72
CA ILE A 42 11.74 11.16 14.77
C ILE A 42 12.46 10.37 15.88
N PRO A 43 12.69 10.98 17.05
CA PRO A 43 13.41 10.33 18.15
C PRO A 43 12.66 9.10 18.69
N GLN A 44 11.33 9.06 18.59
CA GLN A 44 10.54 7.87 18.97
C GLN A 44 10.84 6.65 18.09
N ILE A 45 11.17 6.87 16.81
CA ILE A 45 11.54 5.82 15.85
C ILE A 45 13.03 5.47 15.98
N ALA A 46 13.85 6.43 16.42
CA ALA A 46 15.28 6.20 16.72
C ALA A 46 15.51 5.46 18.05
N ALA A 47 14.61 5.65 19.01
CA ALA A 47 14.63 4.96 20.31
C ALA A 47 14.19 3.48 20.22
N LEU A 48 13.56 3.09 19.11
CA LEU A 48 13.24 1.70 18.80
C LEU A 48 14.52 0.96 18.42
N ASP A 49 14.61 -0.29 18.88
CA ASP A 49 15.75 -1.15 18.61
C ASP A 49 16.03 -1.22 17.09
N PRO A 50 17.26 -0.91 16.64
CA PRO A 50 17.58 -0.82 15.23
C PRO A 50 17.35 -2.14 14.48
N LEU A 51 17.46 -3.28 15.17
CA LEU A 51 17.16 -4.59 14.59
C LEU A 51 15.66 -4.72 14.28
N MET A 52 14.82 -4.43 15.26
CA MET A 52 13.36 -4.52 15.14
C MET A 52 12.82 -3.53 14.11
N ARG A 53 13.38 -2.32 14.08
CA ARG A 53 13.00 -1.30 13.10
C ARG A 53 13.34 -1.69 11.67
N ASN A 54 14.54 -2.22 11.43
CA ASN A 54 14.94 -2.65 10.09
C ASN A 54 14.16 -3.89 9.63
N MET A 55 13.88 -4.84 10.52
CA MET A 55 13.06 -6.01 10.19
C MET A 55 11.61 -5.62 9.87
N LEU A 56 10.99 -4.75 10.69
CA LEU A 56 9.63 -4.25 10.43
C LEU A 56 9.56 -3.39 9.17
N GLY A 57 10.50 -2.45 9.01
CA GLY A 57 10.60 -1.61 7.81
C GLY A 57 10.79 -2.44 6.56
N GLY A 58 11.70 -3.42 6.59
CA GLY A 58 11.93 -4.36 5.49
C GLY A 58 10.69 -5.18 5.16
N MET A 59 10.00 -5.70 6.17
CA MET A 59 8.77 -6.47 5.97
C MET A 59 7.64 -5.63 5.37
N PHE A 60 7.46 -4.38 5.84
CA PHE A 60 6.46 -3.47 5.28
C PHE A 60 6.79 -3.00 3.86
N VAL A 61 8.06 -2.76 3.55
CA VAL A 61 8.50 -2.40 2.19
C VAL A 61 8.36 -3.58 1.24
N LEU A 62 8.78 -4.79 1.63
CA LEU A 62 8.65 -6.00 0.81
C LEU A 62 7.18 -6.38 0.60
N TYR A 63 6.40 -6.47 1.67
CA TYR A 63 4.99 -6.84 1.59
C TYR A 63 4.14 -5.74 0.93
N GLY A 64 4.38 -4.48 1.28
CA GLY A 64 3.74 -3.32 0.65
C GLY A 64 4.08 -3.21 -0.84
N GLY A 65 5.34 -3.46 -1.22
CA GLY A 65 5.81 -3.50 -2.60
C GLY A 65 5.17 -4.62 -3.40
N PHE A 66 5.09 -5.83 -2.84
CA PHE A 66 4.40 -6.95 -3.46
C PHE A 66 2.89 -6.69 -3.64
N ARG A 67 2.23 -6.10 -2.62
CA ARG A 67 0.81 -5.72 -2.69
C ARG A 67 0.57 -4.62 -3.72
N LEU A 68 1.45 -3.63 -3.77
CA LEU A 68 1.40 -2.54 -4.74
C LEU A 68 1.61 -3.07 -6.16
N TYR A 69 2.63 -3.91 -6.38
CA TYR A 69 2.89 -4.57 -7.66
C TYR A 69 1.69 -5.39 -8.13
N ARG A 70 1.06 -6.15 -7.21
CA ARG A 70 -0.15 -6.91 -7.50
C ARG A 70 -1.37 -6.02 -7.79
N GLY A 71 -1.47 -4.86 -7.15
CA GLY A 71 -2.52 -3.86 -7.38
C GLY A 71 -2.37 -3.12 -8.72
N ILE A 72 -1.14 -2.74 -9.09
CA ILE A 72 -0.84 -2.02 -10.34
C ILE A 72 -0.88 -2.97 -11.54
N LYS A 73 -0.37 -4.19 -11.43
CA LYS A 73 -0.34 -5.15 -12.55
C LYS A 73 -1.74 -5.70 -12.89
N ARG A 74 -2.73 -5.46 -12.04
CA ARG A 74 -4.15 -5.77 -12.31
C ARG A 74 -4.81 -4.62 -13.06
N GLN A 75 -4.10 -4.07 -14.05
CA GLN A 75 -4.75 -3.32 -15.13
C GLN A 75 -5.63 -4.32 -15.89
N TYR A 76 -6.92 -4.04 -15.87
CA TYR A 76 -7.94 -4.67 -16.69
C TYR A 76 -7.62 -4.46 -18.18
#